data_AF-A0A3N2JUN3-F1
#
_entry.id   AF-A0A3N2JUN3-F1
#
_cell.length_a   1.000
_cell.length_b   1.000
_cell.length_c   1.000
_cell.angle_alpha   90.00
_cell.angle_beta   90.00
_cell.angle_gamma   90.00
#
_symmetry.space_group_name_H-M   'P 1'
#
loop_
_entity.id
_entity.type
_entity.pdbx_description
1 polymer ?
#
loop_
_entity_poly.entity_id
_entity_poly.type
_entity_poly.pdbx_seq_one_letter_code
_entity_poly.pdbx_strand_id
1 'polypeptide(L)'
;MSATAPAPRAVARVRLVLVSHSASVAEGVCELAAQMAPGVRLVPAGGTEDGGIGTGYERVEDALRAALDDADATAVVLTDLGSAVMTVEAVLEAEPELAERSRLVSAPFLEGAVAAAVTAHGGGDLDVVARSAEHAGTMFGAAGDGDTAPVPETAVGSGRDAGAGTGAVRTVVVPNPTGLHARPAAVLARMVAGLGVAVTIDGVNGASVLEIMKLGAGQGSTVEVRASGTGAAEAVDAVVGAIEGGLGDL
;
A
#
# COMPACT_ATOMS: atom_id res chain seq x y z
N MET A 1 -11.52 -38.69 2.44
CA MET A 1 -10.51 -37.64 2.22
C MET A 1 -11.22 -36.31 2.43
N SER A 2 -11.17 -35.78 3.65
CA SER A 2 -11.81 -34.50 3.98
C SER A 2 -10.79 -33.40 3.71
N ALA A 3 -11.00 -32.59 2.68
CA ALA A 3 -10.19 -31.40 2.45
C ALA A 3 -10.49 -30.41 3.58
N THR A 4 -9.50 -30.18 4.44
CA THR A 4 -9.54 -29.10 5.43
C THR A 4 -9.69 -27.77 4.68
N ALA A 5 -10.78 -27.05 4.94
CA ALA A 5 -10.97 -25.70 4.41
C ALA A 5 -9.75 -24.83 4.81
N PRO A 6 -9.24 -23.97 3.91
CA PRO A 6 -8.14 -23.08 4.26
C PRO A 6 -8.53 -22.22 5.46
N ALA A 7 -7.62 -22.07 6.42
CA ALA A 7 -7.82 -21.20 7.56
C ALA A 7 -8.23 -19.79 7.08
N PRO A 8 -9.16 -19.10 7.78
CA PRO A 8 -9.53 -17.74 7.42
C PRO A 8 -8.25 -16.90 7.34
N ARG A 9 -8.06 -16.24 6.20
CA ARG A 9 -6.89 -15.39 5.92
C ARG A 9 -6.84 -14.33 7.02
N ALA A 10 -5.77 -14.31 7.81
CA ALA A 10 -5.64 -13.37 8.92
C ALA A 10 -5.84 -11.95 8.38
N VAL A 11 -6.81 -11.22 8.97
CA VAL A 11 -7.06 -9.83 8.62
C VAL A 11 -5.84 -9.02 9.04
N ALA A 12 -5.39 -8.11 8.18
CA ALA A 12 -4.28 -7.22 8.51
C ALA A 12 -4.56 -6.45 9.80
N ARG A 13 -3.53 -6.28 10.65
CA ARG A 13 -3.64 -5.51 11.90
C ARG A 13 -3.98 -4.04 11.64
N VAL A 14 -3.38 -3.47 10.60
CA VAL A 14 -3.70 -2.12 10.14
C VAL A 14 -4.92 -2.16 9.23
N ARG A 15 -5.94 -1.39 9.60
CA ARG A 15 -7.20 -1.21 8.87
C ARG A 15 -7.26 0.20 8.30
N LEU A 16 -8.11 0.45 7.30
CA LEU A 16 -8.25 1.80 6.73
C LEU A 16 -9.66 2.34 6.97
N VAL A 17 -9.74 3.61 7.33
CA VAL A 17 -10.98 4.40 7.36
C VAL A 17 -10.91 5.44 6.26
N LEU A 18 -11.82 5.36 5.29
CA LEU A 18 -11.83 6.23 4.12
C LEU A 18 -12.96 7.25 4.25
N VAL A 19 -12.59 8.48 4.60
CA VAL A 19 -13.52 9.56 4.89
C VAL A 19 -13.71 10.45 3.66
N SER A 20 -14.95 10.68 3.25
CA SER A 20 -15.25 11.52 2.10
C SER A 20 -16.51 12.37 2.32
N HIS A 21 -16.63 13.46 1.56
CA HIS A 21 -17.87 14.20 1.47
C HIS A 21 -19.01 13.39 0.84
N SER A 22 -18.70 12.31 0.13
CA SER A 22 -19.68 11.46 -0.54
C SER A 22 -19.57 10.02 -0.08
N ALA A 23 -20.72 9.45 0.35
CA ALA A 23 -20.83 8.02 0.64
C ALA A 23 -20.38 7.16 -0.55
N SER A 24 -20.83 7.50 -1.76
CA SER A 24 -20.49 6.73 -2.97
C SER A 24 -19.00 6.77 -3.31
N VAL A 25 -18.31 7.87 -3.00
CA VAL A 25 -16.87 7.99 -3.25
C VAL A 25 -16.09 7.17 -2.21
N ALA A 26 -16.41 7.29 -0.92
CA ALA A 26 -15.79 6.47 0.11
C ALA A 26 -15.99 4.96 -0.15
N GLU A 27 -17.22 4.55 -0.49
CA GLU A 27 -17.56 3.17 -0.82
C GLU A 27 -16.81 2.68 -2.07
N GLY A 28 -16.80 3.48 -3.14
CA GLY A 28 -16.12 3.13 -4.38
C GLY A 28 -14.60 2.99 -4.21
N VAL A 29 -13.96 3.86 -3.42
CA VAL A 29 -12.52 3.71 -3.12
C VAL A 29 -12.27 2.47 -2.27
N CYS A 30 -13.12 2.17 -1.29
CA CYS A 30 -13.06 0.91 -0.54
C CYS A 30 -13.17 -0.30 -1.47
N GLU A 31 -14.11 -0.31 -2.42
CA GLU A 31 -14.29 -1.40 -3.38
C GLU A 31 -13.04 -1.62 -4.24
N LEU A 32 -12.48 -0.54 -4.79
CA LEU A 32 -11.27 -0.60 -5.61
C LEU A 32 -10.07 -1.10 -4.80
N ALA A 33 -9.85 -0.57 -3.59
CA ALA A 33 -8.76 -1.00 -2.73
C ALA A 33 -8.93 -2.45 -2.26
N ALA A 34 -10.16 -2.93 -2.02
CA ALA A 34 -10.43 -4.32 -1.63
C ALA A 34 -10.03 -5.34 -2.70
N GLN A 35 -10.19 -5.00 -3.98
CA GLN A 35 -9.71 -5.83 -5.10
C GLN A 35 -8.18 -6.00 -5.07
N MET A 36 -7.47 -4.96 -4.62
CA MET A 36 -6.02 -4.95 -4.51
C MET A 36 -5.52 -5.50 -3.19
N ALA A 37 -6.34 -5.59 -2.14
CA ALA A 37 -5.94 -6.00 -0.80
C ALA A 37 -7.07 -6.73 -0.05
N PRO A 38 -7.45 -7.95 -0.47
CA PRO A 38 -8.65 -8.65 0.04
C PRO A 38 -8.55 -9.09 1.52
N GLY A 39 -7.37 -8.97 2.13
CA GLY A 39 -7.12 -9.27 3.54
C GLY A 39 -7.10 -8.04 4.46
N VAL A 40 -7.42 -6.86 3.93
CA VAL A 40 -7.44 -5.60 4.70
C VAL A 40 -8.88 -5.19 4.91
N ARG A 41 -9.22 -4.82 6.15
CA ARG A 41 -10.54 -4.24 6.44
C ARG A 41 -10.53 -2.75 6.11
N LEU A 42 -11.46 -2.37 5.25
CA LEU A 42 -11.66 -1.01 4.77
C LEU A 42 -13.04 -0.55 5.23
N VAL A 43 -13.13 0.60 5.89
CA VAL A 43 -14.37 1.12 6.45
C VAL A 43 -14.67 2.49 5.81
N PRO A 44 -15.73 2.60 4.99
CA PRO A 44 -16.10 3.87 4.39
C PRO A 44 -16.81 4.76 5.42
N ALA A 45 -16.51 6.06 5.41
CA ALA A 45 -17.20 7.09 6.18
C ALA A 45 -17.50 8.28 5.26
N GLY A 46 -18.62 8.22 4.54
CA GLY A 46 -18.96 9.25 3.58
C GLY A 46 -20.34 9.87 3.78
N GLY A 47 -20.45 11.17 3.48
CA GLY A 47 -21.71 11.92 3.54
C GLY A 47 -22.09 12.39 4.93
N THR A 48 -23.23 13.08 5.01
CA THR A 48 -23.88 13.46 6.27
C THR A 48 -24.81 12.36 6.77
N GLU A 49 -25.27 12.46 8.01
CA GLU A 49 -26.23 11.55 8.66
C GLU A 49 -27.49 11.37 7.80
N ASP A 50 -28.02 12.46 7.24
CA ASP A 50 -29.17 12.49 6.33
C ASP A 50 -28.88 11.95 4.90
N GLY A 51 -27.65 11.50 4.63
CA GLY A 51 -27.23 10.92 3.35
C GLY A 51 -26.85 11.94 2.27
N GLY A 52 -26.70 13.22 2.64
CA GLY A 52 -26.27 14.29 1.74
C GLY A 52 -24.75 14.36 1.56
N ILE A 53 -24.29 15.31 0.73
CA ILE A 53 -22.87 15.62 0.59
C ILE A 53 -22.39 16.43 1.79
N GLY A 54 -21.32 15.96 2.43
CA GLY A 54 -20.73 16.54 3.64
C GLY A 54 -19.98 15.46 4.43
N THR A 55 -19.41 15.85 5.57
CA THR A 55 -18.73 14.89 6.47
C THR A 55 -19.48 14.86 7.79
N GLY A 56 -20.17 13.75 8.08
CA GLY A 56 -20.89 13.54 9.33
C GLY A 56 -19.95 13.13 10.48
N TYR A 57 -20.08 13.76 11.63
CA TYR A 57 -19.26 13.47 12.81
C TYR A 57 -19.53 12.03 13.31
N GLU A 58 -20.81 11.67 13.48
CA GLU A 58 -21.20 10.35 13.99
C GLU A 58 -20.75 9.23 13.03
N ARG A 59 -20.82 9.49 11.72
CA ARG A 59 -20.35 8.53 10.69
C ARG A 59 -18.86 8.26 10.79
N VAL A 60 -18.05 9.29 11.04
CA VAL A 60 -16.59 9.15 11.20
C VAL A 60 -16.26 8.39 12.49
N GLU A 61 -16.92 8.75 13.59
CA GLU A 61 -16.79 8.09 14.89
C GLU A 61 -17.15 6.58 14.80
N ASP A 62 -18.30 6.27 14.21
CA ASP A 62 -18.76 4.89 14.02
C ASP A 62 -17.81 4.09 13.12
N ALA A 63 -17.29 4.70 12.06
CA ALA A 63 -16.33 4.05 11.17
C ALA A 63 -15.00 3.75 11.87
N LEU A 64 -14.50 4.66 12.71
CA LEU A 64 -13.32 4.45 13.54
C LEU A 64 -13.54 3.34 14.56
N ARG A 65 -14.68 3.33 15.27
CA ARG A 65 -15.04 2.26 16.20
C ARG A 65 -15.15 0.91 15.52
N ALA A 66 -15.81 0.85 14.36
CA ALA A 66 -15.88 -0.35 13.55
C ALA A 66 -14.47 -0.82 13.10
N ALA A 67 -13.61 0.11 12.70
CA ALA A 67 -12.22 -0.17 12.36
C ALA A 67 -11.35 -0.54 13.57
N LEU A 68 -11.78 -0.34 14.81
CA LEU A 68 -10.99 -0.63 16.01
C LEU A 68 -11.65 -1.65 16.95
N ASP A 69 -12.62 -2.42 16.44
CA ASP A 69 -13.39 -3.44 17.18
C ASP A 69 -12.59 -4.66 17.69
N ASP A 70 -11.30 -4.75 17.38
CA ASP A 70 -10.35 -5.72 17.91
C ASP A 70 -9.26 -4.96 18.66
N ALA A 71 -8.83 -5.43 19.84
CA ALA A 71 -7.87 -4.71 20.68
C ALA A 71 -6.51 -4.45 20.02
N ASP A 72 -6.07 -5.32 19.11
CA ASP A 72 -4.76 -5.21 18.44
C ASP A 72 -4.82 -4.46 17.10
N ALA A 73 -6.01 -4.02 16.68
CA ALA A 73 -6.18 -3.27 15.44
C ALA A 73 -5.64 -1.83 15.56
N THR A 74 -5.14 -1.29 14.46
CA THR A 74 -4.84 0.15 14.33
C THR A 74 -5.42 0.66 13.02
N ALA A 75 -5.71 1.95 12.92
CA ALA A 75 -6.35 2.52 11.73
C ALA A 75 -5.48 3.59 11.05
N VAL A 76 -5.37 3.52 9.72
CA VAL A 76 -4.98 4.67 8.90
C VAL A 76 -6.24 5.33 8.38
N VAL A 77 -6.37 6.64 8.60
CA VAL A 77 -7.50 7.45 8.17
C VAL A 77 -7.06 8.31 7.00
N LEU A 78 -7.77 8.21 5.87
CA LEU A 78 -7.58 9.07 4.71
C LEU A 78 -8.84 9.91 4.48
N THR A 79 -8.65 11.13 4.01
CA THR A 79 -9.75 12.07 3.71
C THR A 79 -9.66 12.55 2.26
N ASP A 80 -10.79 12.94 1.66
CA ASP A 80 -10.81 13.51 0.32
C ASP A 80 -10.41 15.00 0.25
N LEU A 81 -11.08 15.85 1.03
CA LEU A 81 -10.97 17.30 1.02
C LEU A 81 -10.77 17.86 2.44
N GLY A 82 -10.24 19.07 2.55
CA GLY A 82 -9.80 19.66 3.81
C GLY A 82 -10.86 19.75 4.93
N SER A 83 -12.15 19.95 4.63
CA SER A 83 -13.20 19.96 5.67
C SER A 83 -13.46 18.58 6.29
N ALA A 84 -13.15 17.50 5.59
CA ALA A 84 -13.21 16.15 6.16
C ALA A 84 -12.09 15.94 7.18
N VAL A 85 -10.89 16.49 6.92
CA VAL A 85 -9.76 16.51 7.87
C VAL A 85 -10.19 17.10 9.21
N MET A 86 -10.79 18.30 9.19
CA MET A 86 -11.25 18.98 10.40
C MET A 86 -12.26 18.14 11.20
N THR A 87 -13.13 17.40 10.51
CA THR A 87 -14.13 16.54 11.17
C THR A 87 -13.46 15.35 11.84
N VAL A 88 -12.50 14.71 11.16
CA VAL A 88 -11.70 13.62 11.74
C VAL A 88 -10.90 14.11 12.94
N GLU A 89 -10.23 15.25 12.83
CA GLU A 89 -9.48 15.86 13.94
C GLU A 89 -10.38 16.11 15.15
N ALA A 90 -11.58 16.65 14.95
CA ALA A 90 -12.55 16.87 16.02
C ALA A 90 -12.98 15.56 16.71
N VAL A 91 -13.22 14.49 15.94
CA VAL A 91 -13.55 13.16 16.50
C VAL A 91 -12.38 12.60 17.32
N LEU A 92 -11.16 12.68 16.80
CA LEU A 92 -9.97 12.17 17.49
C LEU A 92 -9.62 13.01 18.73
N GLU A 93 -9.88 14.33 18.71
CA GLU A 93 -9.72 15.19 19.89
C GLU A 93 -10.73 14.82 21.00
N ALA A 94 -11.97 14.51 20.63
CA ALA A 94 -13.02 14.13 21.57
C ALA A 94 -12.86 12.70 22.13
N GLU A 95 -12.26 11.78 21.37
CA GLU A 95 -12.14 10.36 21.69
C GLU A 95 -10.66 9.90 21.75
N PRO A 96 -9.95 10.13 22.89
CA PRO A 96 -8.52 9.84 23.01
C PRO A 96 -8.13 8.38 22.73
N GLU A 97 -8.99 7.41 23.05
CA GLU A 97 -8.76 5.99 22.77
C GLU A 97 -8.73 5.69 21.26
N LEU A 98 -9.55 6.38 20.47
CA LEU A 98 -9.52 6.29 19.01
C LEU A 98 -8.25 6.97 18.47
N ALA A 99 -7.87 8.12 19.03
CA ALA A 99 -6.68 8.87 18.64
C ALA A 99 -5.38 8.09 18.86
N GLU A 100 -5.23 7.37 19.97
CA GLU A 100 -4.03 6.57 20.25
C GLU A 100 -3.79 5.47 19.21
N ARG A 101 -4.88 4.95 18.62
CA ARG A 101 -4.85 3.79 17.72
C ARG A 101 -5.07 4.15 16.26
N SER A 102 -5.22 5.43 15.94
CA SER A 102 -5.50 5.92 14.60
C SER A 102 -4.47 6.94 14.13
N ARG A 103 -4.16 6.91 12.84
CA ARG A 103 -3.31 7.91 12.19
C ARG A 103 -4.08 8.56 11.04
N LEU A 104 -4.41 9.84 11.18
CA LEU A 104 -4.85 10.66 10.06
C LEU A 104 -3.64 10.98 9.16
N VAL A 105 -3.78 10.72 7.87
CA VAL A 105 -2.70 10.81 6.89
C VAL A 105 -3.05 11.79 5.77
N SER A 106 -2.07 12.61 5.38
CA SER A 106 -2.19 13.53 4.24
C SER A 106 -1.72 12.85 2.96
N ALA A 107 -2.66 12.39 2.14
CA ALA A 107 -2.37 11.68 0.90
C ALA A 107 -3.51 11.87 -0.13
N PRO A 108 -3.25 11.72 -1.44
CA PRO A 108 -4.31 11.62 -2.43
C PRO A 108 -5.27 10.49 -2.07
N PHE A 109 -6.58 10.78 -2.07
CA PHE A 109 -7.57 9.90 -1.46
C PHE A 109 -7.58 8.49 -2.04
N LEU A 110 -7.58 8.35 -3.36
CA LEU A 110 -7.62 7.06 -4.04
C LEU A 110 -6.26 6.36 -4.03
N GLU A 111 -5.21 7.02 -4.52
CA GLU A 111 -3.87 6.45 -4.65
C GLU A 111 -3.27 6.10 -3.28
N GLY A 112 -3.46 6.97 -2.30
CA GLY A 112 -3.06 6.74 -0.92
C GLY A 112 -3.79 5.56 -0.29
N ALA A 113 -5.10 5.42 -0.52
CA ALA A 113 -5.87 4.28 -0.02
C ALA A 113 -5.38 2.95 -0.64
N VAL A 114 -5.10 2.92 -1.94
CA VAL A 114 -4.57 1.72 -2.61
C VAL A 114 -3.17 1.37 -2.09
N ALA A 115 -2.28 2.35 -1.97
CA ALA A 115 -0.93 2.15 -1.44
C ALA A 115 -0.96 1.61 -0.01
N ALA A 116 -1.69 2.27 0.89
CA ALA A 116 -1.83 1.83 2.28
C ALA A 116 -2.47 0.44 2.38
N ALA A 117 -3.50 0.14 1.59
CA ALA A 117 -4.14 -1.17 1.63
C ALA A 117 -3.19 -2.29 1.19
N VAL A 118 -2.40 -2.10 0.13
CA VAL A 118 -1.42 -3.11 -0.31
C VAL A 118 -0.32 -3.31 0.74
N THR A 119 0.18 -2.24 1.32
CA THR A 119 1.21 -2.31 2.38
C THR A 119 0.68 -2.97 3.66
N ALA A 120 -0.55 -2.64 4.08
CA ALA A 120 -1.20 -3.28 5.22
C ALA A 120 -1.41 -4.78 4.98
N HIS A 121 -1.81 -5.17 3.76
CA HIS A 121 -1.95 -6.58 3.38
C HIS A 121 -0.63 -7.34 3.47
N GLY A 122 0.48 -6.68 3.14
CA GLY A 122 1.83 -7.21 3.27
C GLY A 122 2.33 -7.34 4.72
N GLY A 123 1.54 -6.90 5.71
CA GLY A 123 1.90 -6.98 7.12
C GLY A 123 2.65 -5.77 7.66
N GLY A 124 2.69 -4.65 6.91
CA GLY A 124 3.24 -3.39 7.40
C GLY A 124 2.54 -2.92 8.68
N ASP A 125 3.32 -2.32 9.59
CA ASP A 125 2.78 -1.66 10.79
C ASP A 125 2.17 -0.28 10.46
N LEU A 126 1.57 0.36 11.46
CA LEU A 126 0.87 1.63 11.30
C LEU A 126 1.73 2.72 10.64
N ASP A 127 3.00 2.86 11.06
CA ASP A 127 3.90 3.89 10.56
C ASP A 127 4.39 3.60 9.14
N VAL A 128 4.62 2.33 8.80
CA VAL A 128 4.97 1.91 7.43
C VAL A 128 3.79 2.12 6.49
N VAL A 129 2.57 1.77 6.91
CA VAL A 129 1.35 1.94 6.10
C VAL A 129 1.04 3.43 5.89
N ALA A 130 1.12 4.25 6.93
CA ALA A 130 0.88 5.69 6.85
C ALA A 130 1.84 6.36 5.86
N ARG A 131 3.16 6.07 5.97
CA ARG A 131 4.16 6.60 5.04
C ARG A 131 3.94 6.13 3.60
N SER A 132 3.43 4.92 3.40
CA SER A 132 3.12 4.44 2.05
C SER A 132 1.99 5.24 1.40
N ALA A 133 0.94 5.58 2.16
CA ALA A 133 -0.10 6.47 1.68
C ALA A 133 0.43 7.86 1.32
N GLU A 134 1.23 8.50 2.20
CA GLU A 134 1.86 9.80 1.93
C GLU A 134 2.73 9.78 0.67
N HIS A 135 3.55 8.73 0.53
CA HIS A 135 4.45 8.58 -0.61
C HIS A 135 3.71 8.53 -1.95
N ALA A 136 2.45 8.05 -1.98
CA ALA A 136 1.62 8.04 -3.18
C ALA A 136 1.47 9.44 -3.80
N GLY A 137 1.42 10.50 -2.99
CA GLY A 137 1.35 11.90 -3.45
C GLY A 137 2.59 12.36 -4.21
N THR A 138 3.75 11.78 -3.95
CA THR A 138 5.01 12.12 -4.64
C THR A 138 5.13 11.46 -6.01
N MET A 139 4.32 10.42 -6.27
CA MET A 139 4.45 9.57 -7.45
C MET A 139 3.85 10.19 -8.71
N PHE A 140 2.78 10.97 -8.53
CA PHE A 140 2.00 11.60 -9.61
C PHE A 140 1.97 13.14 -9.53
N GLY A 141 2.79 13.74 -8.65
CA GLY A 141 2.94 15.19 -8.59
C GLY A 141 3.38 15.76 -9.95
N ALA A 142 2.66 16.78 -10.42
CA ALA A 142 3.03 17.55 -11.60
C ALA A 142 4.46 18.09 -11.45
N ALA A 143 5.19 18.19 -12.56
CA ALA A 143 6.46 18.89 -12.59
C ALA A 143 6.30 20.36 -12.12
N GLY A 144 7.07 20.76 -11.10
CA GLY A 144 7.26 22.15 -10.62
C GLY A 144 6.55 22.42 -9.27
N ASP A 145 7.14 23.01 -8.24
CA ASP A 145 8.30 23.91 -8.15
C ASP A 145 9.33 23.44 -7.11
N GLY A 146 10.59 23.85 -7.33
CA GLY A 146 11.74 23.43 -6.56
C GLY A 146 11.70 23.82 -5.07
N ASP A 147 11.76 22.81 -4.23
CA ASP A 147 12.76 22.69 -3.16
C ASP A 147 12.83 21.20 -2.77
N THR A 148 13.36 20.38 -3.67
CA THR A 148 13.80 19.04 -3.29
C THR A 148 15.25 19.17 -2.89
N ALA A 149 15.48 19.44 -1.60
CA ALA A 149 16.76 19.16 -0.99
C ALA A 149 17.18 17.75 -1.41
N PRO A 150 18.37 17.57 -2.01
CA PRO A 150 18.78 16.27 -2.47
C PRO A 150 18.87 15.34 -1.27
N VAL A 151 18.24 14.17 -1.40
CA VAL A 151 18.54 13.01 -0.56
C VAL A 151 20.06 12.86 -0.59
N PRO A 152 20.76 12.81 0.56
CA PRO A 152 22.21 12.76 0.54
C PRO A 152 22.64 11.48 -0.18
N GLU A 153 23.20 11.65 -1.38
CA GLU A 153 24.10 10.69 -1.99
C GLU A 153 25.27 10.50 -1.02
N THR A 154 25.22 9.46 -0.22
CA THR A 154 26.38 9.04 0.55
C THR A 154 27.42 8.53 -0.42
N ALA A 155 28.36 9.44 -0.73
CA ALA A 155 29.73 9.26 -1.19
C ALA A 155 30.10 7.85 -1.66
N VAL A 156 30.39 7.75 -2.96
CA VAL A 156 31.22 6.70 -3.55
C VAL A 156 32.62 6.78 -2.91
N GLY A 157 32.81 6.01 -1.85
CA GLY A 157 34.12 5.66 -1.32
C GLY A 157 34.65 4.44 -2.06
N SER A 158 35.66 4.63 -2.90
CA SER A 158 36.45 3.52 -3.41
C SER A 158 37.23 2.89 -2.25
N GLY A 159 36.76 1.72 -1.80
CA GLY A 159 37.39 0.93 -0.77
C GLY A 159 36.99 -0.53 -0.94
N ARG A 160 37.98 -1.39 -1.20
CA ARG A 160 37.82 -2.83 -1.41
C ARG A 160 37.40 -3.54 -0.11
N ASP A 161 36.42 -4.42 -0.27
CA ASP A 161 36.13 -5.69 0.42
C ASP A 161 36.24 -5.78 1.96
N ALA A 162 35.08 -5.99 2.61
CA ALA A 162 34.90 -7.04 3.62
C ALA A 162 33.43 -7.10 4.09
N GLY A 163 32.68 -8.14 3.66
CA GLY A 163 31.40 -8.54 4.27
C GLY A 163 30.41 -9.15 3.28
N ALA A 164 30.63 -10.40 2.87
CA ALA A 164 29.76 -11.14 1.96
C ALA A 164 28.35 -11.37 2.53
N GLY A 165 27.41 -10.51 2.12
CA GLY A 165 25.99 -10.87 1.97
C GLY A 165 25.70 -10.94 0.47
N THR A 166 25.46 -12.13 -0.06
CA THR A 166 25.33 -12.36 -1.51
C THR A 166 24.06 -11.68 -2.04
N GLY A 167 24.21 -10.62 -2.83
CA GLY A 167 23.10 -10.07 -3.60
C GLY A 167 22.72 -11.00 -4.75
N ALA A 168 21.44 -11.09 -5.06
CA ALA A 168 20.92 -11.85 -6.20
C ALA A 168 20.32 -10.90 -7.23
N VAL A 169 20.53 -11.21 -8.51
CA VAL A 169 20.04 -10.42 -9.65
C VAL A 169 19.62 -11.37 -10.75
N ARG A 170 18.42 -11.21 -11.29
CA ARG A 170 17.93 -11.98 -12.45
C ARG A 170 17.08 -11.09 -13.33
N THR A 171 17.09 -11.35 -14.62
CA THR A 171 16.17 -10.72 -15.57
C THR A 171 15.02 -11.65 -15.92
N VAL A 172 13.86 -11.08 -16.20
CA VAL A 172 12.65 -11.83 -16.58
C VAL A 172 11.85 -11.05 -17.62
N VAL A 173 11.26 -11.75 -18.58
CA VAL A 173 10.36 -11.17 -19.59
C VAL A 173 8.96 -11.12 -19.01
N VAL A 174 8.29 -9.97 -19.08
CA VAL A 174 6.90 -9.80 -18.64
C VAL A 174 5.96 -10.47 -19.66
N PRO A 175 5.28 -11.58 -19.30
CA PRO A 175 4.41 -12.29 -20.24
C PRO A 175 3.00 -11.69 -20.32
N ASN A 176 2.59 -10.92 -19.31
CA ASN A 176 1.26 -10.34 -19.16
C ASN A 176 0.87 -9.49 -20.38
N PRO A 177 -0.29 -9.76 -21.03
CA PRO A 177 -0.73 -9.02 -22.22
C PRO A 177 -0.83 -7.50 -22.03
N THR A 178 -1.24 -7.09 -20.84
CA THR A 178 -1.42 -5.68 -20.43
C THR A 178 -0.23 -5.16 -19.61
N GLY A 179 0.85 -5.93 -19.49
CA GLY A 179 2.04 -5.58 -18.70
C GLY A 179 1.83 -5.63 -17.18
N LEU A 180 2.74 -5.01 -16.43
CA LEU A 180 2.65 -4.89 -14.96
C LEU A 180 1.74 -3.71 -14.54
N HIS A 181 0.47 -3.74 -14.98
CA HIS A 181 -0.56 -2.75 -14.59
C HIS A 181 -1.17 -3.06 -13.21
N ALA A 182 -2.21 -2.32 -12.80
CA ALA A 182 -2.78 -2.34 -11.45
C ALA A 182 -2.95 -3.72 -10.80
N ARG A 183 -3.58 -4.68 -11.49
CA ARG A 183 -3.84 -6.03 -10.93
C ARG A 183 -2.57 -6.88 -10.77
N PRO A 184 -1.76 -7.13 -11.81
CA PRO A 184 -0.55 -7.94 -11.68
C PRO A 184 0.48 -7.23 -10.80
N ALA A 185 0.57 -5.89 -10.85
CA ALA A 185 1.40 -5.10 -9.94
C ALA A 185 0.98 -5.28 -8.48
N ALA A 186 -0.33 -5.30 -8.17
CA ALA A 186 -0.80 -5.53 -6.81
C ALA A 186 -0.51 -6.95 -6.33
N VAL A 187 -0.67 -7.96 -7.19
CA VAL A 187 -0.29 -9.36 -6.87
C VAL A 187 1.19 -9.45 -6.53
N LEU A 188 2.02 -8.85 -7.36
CA LEU A 188 3.46 -8.81 -7.18
C LEU A 188 3.86 -8.06 -5.91
N ALA A 189 3.33 -6.86 -5.71
CA ALA A 189 3.63 -6.01 -4.55
C ALA A 189 3.30 -6.70 -3.22
N ARG A 190 2.13 -7.36 -3.13
CA ARG A 190 1.75 -8.14 -1.93
C ARG A 190 2.67 -9.33 -1.70
N MET A 191 3.04 -10.04 -2.77
CA MET A 191 3.98 -11.15 -2.67
C MET A 191 5.32 -10.66 -2.13
N VAL A 192 5.88 -9.61 -2.71
CA VAL A 192 7.18 -9.04 -2.29
C VAL A 192 7.13 -8.56 -0.85
N ALA A 193 6.07 -7.86 -0.45
CA ALA A 193 5.91 -7.38 0.93
C ALA A 193 5.95 -8.52 1.96
N GLY A 194 5.46 -9.72 1.60
CA GLY A 194 5.50 -10.91 2.45
C GLY A 194 6.85 -11.64 2.52
N LEU A 195 7.84 -11.28 1.71
CA LEU A 195 9.14 -11.98 1.66
C LEU A 195 10.08 -11.58 2.80
N GLY A 196 9.83 -10.43 3.46
CA GLY A 196 10.71 -9.91 4.52
C GLY A 196 12.11 -9.48 4.05
N VAL A 197 12.34 -9.43 2.73
CA VAL A 197 13.58 -8.98 2.09
C VAL A 197 13.24 -7.86 1.11
N ALA A 198 14.07 -6.82 1.08
CA ALA A 198 13.90 -5.74 0.11
C ALA A 198 14.20 -6.24 -1.31
N VAL A 199 13.21 -6.16 -2.20
CA VAL A 199 13.33 -6.50 -3.61
C VAL A 199 13.04 -5.28 -4.46
N THR A 200 13.88 -5.03 -5.47
CA THR A 200 13.66 -4.00 -6.48
C THR A 200 13.44 -4.59 -7.85
N ILE A 201 12.63 -3.94 -8.68
CA ILE A 201 12.36 -4.29 -10.08
C ILE A 201 12.72 -3.07 -10.93
N ASP A 202 13.73 -3.16 -11.80
CA ASP A 202 14.28 -2.02 -12.55
C ASP A 202 14.54 -0.78 -11.68
N GLY A 203 15.01 -1.01 -10.45
CA GLY A 203 15.35 0.03 -9.49
C GLY A 203 14.19 0.61 -8.67
N VAL A 204 12.93 0.24 -8.94
CA VAL A 204 11.80 0.65 -8.08
C VAL A 204 11.49 -0.40 -7.01
N ASN A 205 10.83 0.00 -5.93
CA ASN A 205 10.45 -0.88 -4.85
C ASN A 205 9.41 -1.91 -5.32
N GLY A 206 9.77 -3.19 -5.30
CA GLY A 206 8.91 -4.30 -5.69
C GLY A 206 7.73 -4.54 -4.77
N ALA A 207 7.69 -3.94 -3.57
CA ALA A 207 6.54 -3.95 -2.66
C ALA A 207 5.58 -2.77 -2.89
N SER A 208 5.90 -1.86 -3.81
CA SER A 208 5.14 -0.63 -4.08
C SER A 208 4.35 -0.77 -5.39
N VAL A 209 3.04 -1.00 -5.27
CA VAL A 209 2.15 -1.20 -6.43
C VAL A 209 2.20 -0.03 -7.41
N LEU A 210 2.23 1.20 -6.89
CA LEU A 210 2.23 2.42 -7.71
C LEU A 210 3.56 2.61 -8.45
N GLU A 211 4.68 2.27 -7.82
CA GLU A 211 6.02 2.32 -8.45
C GLU A 211 6.13 1.32 -9.58
N ILE A 212 5.65 0.08 -9.35
CA ILE A 212 5.62 -0.96 -10.39
C ILE A 212 4.77 -0.51 -11.57
N MET A 213 3.59 0.07 -11.32
CA MET A 213 2.74 0.61 -12.39
C MET A 213 3.42 1.74 -13.15
N LYS A 214 4.16 2.62 -12.46
CA LYS A 214 4.88 3.75 -13.04
C LYS A 214 6.03 3.31 -13.95
N LEU A 215 6.60 2.10 -13.77
CA LEU A 215 7.59 1.55 -14.71
C LEU A 215 7.05 1.44 -16.14
N GLY A 216 5.73 1.22 -16.30
CA GLY A 216 5.14 0.99 -17.61
C GLY A 216 5.68 -0.25 -18.33
N ALA A 217 6.14 -1.27 -17.57
CA ALA A 217 6.68 -2.51 -18.12
C ALA A 217 5.58 -3.31 -18.85
N GLY A 218 5.55 -3.19 -20.18
CA GLY A 218 4.58 -3.83 -21.06
C GLY A 218 4.90 -5.29 -21.37
N GLN A 219 4.02 -5.95 -22.12
CA GLN A 219 4.25 -7.31 -22.60
C GLN A 219 5.56 -7.39 -23.40
N GLY A 220 6.39 -8.38 -23.09
CA GLY A 220 7.67 -8.60 -23.76
C GLY A 220 8.81 -7.71 -23.26
N SER A 221 8.55 -6.73 -22.39
CA SER A 221 9.61 -6.01 -21.68
C SER A 221 10.42 -6.96 -20.81
N THR A 222 11.74 -6.77 -20.78
CA THR A 222 12.63 -7.47 -19.84
C THR A 222 12.90 -6.55 -18.66
N VAL A 223 12.66 -7.03 -17.45
CA VAL A 223 12.91 -6.29 -16.20
C VAL A 223 14.00 -7.00 -15.38
N GLU A 224 14.84 -6.23 -14.68
CA GLU A 224 15.84 -6.71 -13.72
C GLU A 224 15.24 -6.77 -12.31
N VAL A 225 15.23 -7.95 -11.71
CA VAL A 225 14.84 -8.20 -10.32
C VAL A 225 16.11 -8.33 -9.48
N ARG A 226 16.20 -7.56 -8.40
CA ARG A 226 17.38 -7.51 -7.52
C ARG A 226 16.97 -7.56 -6.05
N ALA A 227 17.71 -8.31 -5.25
CA ALA A 227 17.61 -8.32 -3.79
C ALA A 227 19.00 -8.48 -3.16
N SER A 228 19.14 -8.09 -1.89
CA SER A 228 20.40 -8.24 -1.14
C SER A 228 20.14 -8.71 0.29
N GLY A 229 21.16 -9.33 0.89
CA GLY A 229 21.09 -9.89 2.24
C GLY A 229 20.65 -11.35 2.31
N THR A 230 20.33 -11.81 3.51
CA THR A 230 19.90 -13.19 3.77
C THR A 230 18.54 -13.45 3.10
N GLY A 231 18.44 -14.52 2.31
CA GLY A 231 17.23 -14.85 1.56
C GLY A 231 17.11 -14.18 0.19
N ALA A 232 18.10 -13.37 -0.24
CA ALA A 232 18.04 -12.65 -1.52
C ALA A 232 17.83 -13.55 -2.75
N ALA A 233 18.52 -14.69 -2.82
CA ALA A 233 18.38 -15.61 -3.95
C ALA A 233 16.97 -16.21 -4.02
N GLU A 234 16.45 -16.70 -2.90
CA GLU A 234 15.09 -17.25 -2.81
C GLU A 234 14.02 -16.19 -3.14
N ALA A 235 14.21 -14.96 -2.66
CA ALA A 235 13.32 -13.84 -2.96
C ALA A 235 13.30 -13.50 -4.45
N VAL A 236 14.48 -13.40 -5.09
CA VAL A 236 14.58 -13.15 -6.53
C VAL A 236 13.97 -14.30 -7.34
N ASP A 237 14.22 -15.55 -6.96
CA ASP A 237 13.64 -16.71 -7.64
C ASP A 237 12.11 -16.75 -7.52
N ALA A 238 11.57 -16.45 -6.34
CA ALA A 238 10.13 -16.38 -6.11
C ALA A 238 9.50 -15.27 -6.97
N VAL A 239 10.10 -14.08 -7.01
CA VAL A 239 9.60 -12.95 -7.81
C VAL A 239 9.67 -13.25 -9.31
N VAL A 240 10.79 -13.78 -9.81
CA VAL A 240 10.92 -14.16 -11.21
C VAL A 240 9.89 -15.22 -11.59
N GLY A 241 9.75 -16.27 -10.78
CA GLY A 241 8.75 -17.32 -11.02
C GLY A 241 7.31 -16.79 -11.00
N ALA A 242 7.02 -15.80 -10.17
CA ALA A 242 5.69 -15.16 -10.14
C ALA A 242 5.41 -14.33 -11.40
N ILE A 243 6.41 -13.59 -11.89
CA ILE A 243 6.30 -12.83 -13.15
C ILE A 243 6.15 -13.79 -14.34
N GLU A 244 6.95 -14.86 -14.41
CA GLU A 244 6.83 -15.90 -15.44
C GLU A 244 5.46 -16.60 -15.41
N GLY A 245 4.93 -16.83 -14.21
CA GLY A 245 3.60 -17.38 -13.97
C GLY A 245 2.44 -16.41 -14.25
N GLY A 246 2.73 -15.17 -14.66
CA GLY A 246 1.73 -14.24 -15.15
C GLY A 246 0.90 -13.54 -14.08
N LEU A 247 1.18 -13.74 -12.80
CA LEU A 247 0.54 -12.99 -11.70
C LEU A 247 -1.00 -13.07 -11.71
N GLY A 248 -1.57 -14.14 -12.29
CA GLY A 248 -3.03 -14.36 -12.38
C GLY A 248 -3.72 -13.79 -13.62
N ASP A 249 -2.96 -13.27 -14.60
CA ASP A 249 -3.47 -12.62 -15.81
C ASP A 249 -3.05 -13.34 -17.12
N LEU A 250 -2.64 -14.62 -17.02
CA LEU A 250 -2.35 -15.51 -18.16
C LEU A 250 -3.39 -16.63 -18.31
#